data_AF-A9A9Q8-F1
#
_entry.id   AF-A9A9Q8-F1
#
_cell.length_a   1.000
_cell.length_b   1.000
_cell.length_c   1.000
_cell.angle_alpha   90.00
_cell.angle_beta   90.00
_cell.angle_gamma   90.00
#
_symmetry.space_group_name_H-M   'P 1'
#
loop_
_entity.id
_entity.type
_entity.pdbx_description
1 polymer ?
#
loop_
_entity_poly.entity_id
_entity_poly.type
_entity_poly.pdbx_seq_one_letter_code
_entity_poly.pdbx_strand_id
1 'polypeptide(L)' 'MAILKASEIRELSAEEMKGKIAELKRELMKEGVNKSTGGAPSNPGKISEIKRTIARILTIMKEKEAQA' A
#
# COMPACT_ATOMS: atom_id res chain seq x y z
N MET A 1 -7.56 -9.74 -2.96
CA MET A 1 -6.90 -10.22 -1.73
C MET A 1 -6.19 -9.04 -1.06
N ALA A 2 -6.02 -9.01 0.26
CA ALA A 2 -5.29 -7.89 0.90
C ALA A 2 -3.78 -8.14 0.78
N ILE A 3 -3.03 -7.18 0.24
CA ILE A 3 -1.55 -7.24 0.16
C ILE A 3 -0.94 -7.25 1.57
N LEU A 4 -1.55 -6.53 2.51
CA LEU A 4 -1.25 -6.57 3.93
C LEU A 4 -2.54 -6.52 4.74
N LYS A 5 -2.64 -7.38 5.76
CA LYS A 5 -3.72 -7.37 6.74
C LYS A 5 -3.49 -6.29 7.78
N ALA A 6 -4.59 -5.84 8.41
CA ALA A 6 -4.52 -4.80 9.43
C ALA A 6 -3.72 -5.24 10.67
N SER A 7 -3.79 -6.53 11.05
CA SER A 7 -3.02 -7.09 12.16
C SER A 7 -1.52 -6.96 11.93
N GLU A 8 -1.05 -7.39 10.77
CA GLU A 8 0.36 -7.31 10.36
C GLU A 8 0.86 -5.86 10.36
N ILE A 9 0.05 -4.93 9.86
CA ILE A 9 0.41 -3.51 9.86
C ILE A 9 0.55 -2.98 11.30
N ARG A 10 -0.33 -3.38 12.23
CA ARG A 10 -0.27 -2.91 13.62
C ARG A 10 0.98 -3.38 14.36
N GLU A 11 1.57 -4.50 13.96
CA GLU A 11 2.82 -5.02 14.53
C GLU A 11 4.06 -4.24 14.06
N LEU A 12 3.96 -3.52 12.92
CA LEU A 12 5.07 -2.72 12.40
C LEU A 12 5.34 -1.47 13.24
N SER A 13 6.61 -1.10 13.31
CA SER A 13 7.06 0.21 13.79
C SER A 13 6.72 1.33 12.80
N ALA A 14 6.78 2.59 13.26
CA ALA A 14 6.49 3.75 12.43
C ALA A 14 7.46 3.88 11.24
N GLU A 15 8.72 3.49 11.39
CA GLU A 15 9.71 3.50 10.30
C GLU A 15 9.42 2.41 9.26
N GLU A 16 9.09 1.20 9.71
CA GLU A 16 8.72 0.09 8.82
C GLU A 16 7.44 0.41 8.02
N MET A 17 6.44 1.03 8.66
CA MET A 17 5.23 1.50 7.97
C MET A 17 5.57 2.51 6.86
N LYS A 18 6.44 3.48 7.14
CA LYS A 18 6.91 4.46 6.14
C LYS A 18 7.67 3.77 5.00
N GLY A 19 8.54 2.81 5.32
CA GLY A 19 9.25 1.98 4.35
C GLY A 19 8.31 1.23 3.43
N LYS A 20 7.28 0.58 4.00
CA LYS A 20 6.27 -0.16 3.23
C LYS A 20 5.43 0.74 2.34
N ILE A 21 5.08 1.94 2.80
CA ILE A 21 4.42 2.95 1.95
C ILE A 21 5.29 3.32 0.76
N ALA A 22 6.61 3.53 0.97
CA ALA A 22 7.52 3.88 -0.12
C ALA A 22 7.64 2.75 -1.15
N GLU A 23 7.72 1.50 -0.71
CA GLU A 23 7.71 0.31 -1.56
C GLU A 23 6.41 0.22 -2.40
N LEU A 24 5.26 0.32 -1.75
CA LEU A 24 3.95 0.25 -2.41
C LEU A 24 3.74 1.41 -3.41
N LYS A 25 4.25 2.61 -3.12
CA LYS A 25 4.23 3.74 -4.06
C LYS A 25 5.08 3.47 -5.30
N ARG A 26 6.27 2.87 -5.15
CA ARG A 26 7.10 2.47 -6.29
C ARG A 26 6.41 1.42 -7.15
N GLU A 27 5.76 0.45 -6.52
CA GLU A 27 4.98 -0.56 -7.25
C GLU A 27 3.80 0.06 -7.99
N LEU A 28 3.07 0.98 -7.35
CA LEU A 28 1.98 1.72 -7.98
C LEU A 28 2.43 2.49 -9.23
N MET A 29 3.63 3.09 -9.19
CA MET A 29 4.21 3.78 -10.36
C MET A 29 4.48 2.81 -11.49
N LYS A 30 5.07 1.64 -11.22
CA LYS A 30 5.32 0.60 -12.23
C LYS A 30 4.03 0.13 -12.89
N GLU A 31 3.00 -0.15 -12.09
CA GLU A 31 1.67 -0.54 -12.61
C GLU A 31 1.02 0.60 -13.41
N GLY A 32 1.24 1.85 -13.02
CA GLY A 32 0.78 3.02 -13.77
C GLY A 32 1.43 3.14 -15.14
N VAL A 33 2.73 2.88 -15.25
CA VAL A 33 3.46 2.85 -16.53
C VAL A 33 2.92 1.72 -17.40
N ASN A 34 2.82 0.49 -16.87
CA ASN A 34 2.28 -0.66 -17.60
C ASN A 34 0.86 -0.41 -18.14
N LYS A 35 0.01 0.23 -17.33
CA LYS A 35 -1.34 0.63 -17.75
C LYS A 35 -1.30 1.66 -18.87
N SER A 36 -0.37 2.62 -18.81
CA SER A 36 -0.28 3.72 -19.78
C SER A 36 0.30 3.29 -21.12
N THR A 37 1.19 2.31 -21.15
CA THR A 37 1.77 1.76 -22.38
C THR A 37 0.83 0.81 -23.12
N GLY A 38 -0.43 0.65 -22.66
CA GLY A 38 -1.42 -0.22 -23.28
C GLY A 38 -1.17 -1.71 -23.04
N GLY A 39 -0.28 -2.06 -22.11
CA GLY A 39 -0.10 -3.45 -21.69
C GLY A 39 -1.38 -3.96 -21.03
N ALA A 40 -1.83 -5.16 -21.43
CA ALA A 40 -2.92 -5.83 -20.74
C ALA A 40 -2.52 -6.02 -19.26
N PRO A 41 -3.27 -5.48 -18.29
CA PRO A 41 -2.92 -5.62 -16.90
C PRO A 41 -3.05 -7.10 -16.51
N SER A 42 -1.95 -7.73 -16.10
CA SER A 42 -1.94 -9.12 -15.64
C SER A 42 -2.90 -9.34 -14.46
N ASN A 43 -3.14 -8.28 -13.68
CA ASN A 43 -4.13 -8.26 -12.61
C ASN A 43 -4.81 -6.87 -12.55
N PRO A 44 -6.05 -6.71 -13.05
CA PRO A 44 -6.76 -5.43 -13.04
C PRO A 44 -7.04 -4.91 -11.61
N GLY A 45 -7.10 -5.79 -10.62
CA GLY A 45 -7.34 -5.43 -9.21
C GLY A 45 -6.12 -4.85 -8.50
N LYS A 46 -4.91 -5.07 -9.02
CA LYS A 46 -3.65 -4.80 -8.32
C LYS A 46 -3.47 -3.33 -7.94
N ILE A 47 -3.76 -2.40 -8.85
CA ILE A 47 -3.69 -0.95 -8.59
C ILE A 47 -4.61 -0.56 -7.43
N SER A 48 -5.83 -1.12 -7.41
CA SER A 48 -6.81 -0.82 -6.35
C SER A 48 -6.38 -1.40 -5.00
N GLU A 49 -5.78 -2.60 -5.01
CA GLU A 49 -5.26 -3.26 -3.81
C GLU A 49 -4.06 -2.51 -3.21
N ILE A 50 -3.13 -2.05 -4.04
CA ILE A 50 -1.98 -1.23 -3.60
C ILE A 50 -2.47 0.07 -2.96
N LYS A 51 -3.37 0.80 -3.63
CA LYS A 51 -3.94 2.05 -3.10
C LYS A 51 -4.66 1.82 -1.76
N ARG A 52 -5.47 0.76 -1.67
CA ARG A 52 -6.20 0.42 -0.43
C ARG A 52 -5.24 0.03 0.70
N THR A 53 -4.14 -0.65 0.38
CA THR A 53 -3.13 -1.03 1.37
C THR A 53 -2.36 0.20 1.89
N ILE A 54 -1.96 1.13 1.02
CA ILE A 54 -1.36 2.41 1.44
C ILE A 54 -2.32 3.18 2.37
N ALA A 55 -3.60 3.29 1.98
CA ALA A 55 -4.61 3.97 2.80
C ALA A 55 -4.78 3.31 4.18
N ARG A 56 -4.76 1.98 4.24
CA ARG A 56 -4.84 1.22 5.50
C ARG A 56 -3.63 1.50 6.40
N ILE A 57 -2.41 1.52 5.85
CA ILE A 57 -1.20 1.83 6.63
C ILE A 57 -1.28 3.25 7.19
N LEU A 58 -1.62 4.24 6.37
CA LEU A 58 -1.76 5.63 6.81
C LEU A 58 -2.83 5.80 7.89
N THR A 59 -3.94 5.06 7.78
CA THR A 59 -5.01 5.07 8.79
C THR A 59 -4.48 4.55 10.13
N ILE A 60 -3.81 3.40 10.13
CA ILE A 60 -3.25 2.80 11.36
C ILE A 60 -2.14 3.68 11.96
N MET A 61 -1.30 4.32 11.13
CA MET A 61 -0.31 5.29 11.63
C MET A 61 -0.99 6.43 12.40
N LYS A 62 -2.08 6.96 11.85
CA LYS A 62 -2.85 8.04 12.49
C LYS A 62 -3.60 7.57 13.74
N GLU A 63 -4.13 6.34 13.73
CA GLU A 63 -4.71 5.71 14.92
C GLU A 63 -3.67 5.59 16.05
N LYS A 64 -2.45 5.12 15.73
CA LYS A 64 -1.35 5.03 16.71
C LYS A 64 -0.93 6.39 17.25
N GLU A 65 -0.87 7.41 16.40
CA GLU A 65 -0.54 8.78 16.80
C GLU A 65 -1.62 9.38 17.72
N ALA A 66 -2.89 9.10 17.48
CA ALA A 66 -4.00 9.57 18.31
C ALA A 66 -4.15 8.83 19.66
N GLN A 67 -3.54 7.65 19.78
CA GLN A 67 -3.52 6.83 21.01
C GLN A 67 -2.28 7.09 21.89
N ALA A 68 -1.28 7.80 21.37
CA ALA A 68 -0.07 8.22 22.08
C ALA A 68 -0.30 9.56 22.80
#